data_AF-A0A979G4T0-F1
#
_entry.id   AF-A0A979G4T0-F1
#
_cell.length_a   1.000
_cell.length_b   1.000
_cell.length_c   1.000
_cell.angle_alpha   90.00
_cell.angle_beta   90.00
_cell.angle_gamma   90.00
#
_symmetry.space_group_name_H-M   'P 1'
#
loop_
_entity.id
_entity.type
_entity.pdbx_description
1 polymer ?
#
loop_
_entity_poly.entity_id
_entity_poly.type
_entity_poly.pdbx_seq_one_letter_code
_entity_poly.pdbx_strand_id
1 'polypeptide(L)'
;MRTWSLSRISHKAVLVNRNLTQTNAELHISASSSNRNNNGFSMMFGGNGPQINYTINPDRQAMSGGFVVSFDDYELFWKEKGVYDNNVTQLDAKQIADIIWTKWLESVGIL
;
A
#
# COMPACT_ATOMS: atom_id res chain seq x y z
N MET A 1 -20.01 -9.28 24.18
CA MET A 1 -19.02 -8.33 23.64
C MET A 1 -18.28 -9.03 22.50
N ARG A 2 -18.59 -8.73 21.23
CA ARG A 2 -17.96 -9.38 20.07
C ARG A 2 -16.68 -8.61 19.72
N THR A 3 -15.53 -9.17 20.02
CA THR A 3 -14.24 -8.66 19.55
C THR A 3 -14.07 -9.06 18.09
N TRP A 4 -14.23 -8.10 17.18
CA TRP A 4 -13.80 -8.27 15.80
C TRP A 4 -12.28 -8.37 15.80
N SER A 5 -11.74 -9.58 15.70
CA SER A 5 -10.37 -9.78 15.27
C SER A 5 -10.32 -9.31 13.82
N LEU A 6 -9.80 -8.10 13.58
CA LEU A 6 -9.50 -7.64 12.21
C LEU A 6 -8.41 -8.58 11.67
N SER A 7 -8.88 -9.67 11.05
CA SER A 7 -8.06 -10.57 10.27
C SER A 7 -7.18 -9.75 9.34
N ARG A 8 -5.87 -10.01 9.33
CA ARG A 8 -4.96 -9.41 8.35
C ARG A 8 -5.56 -9.65 6.95
N ILE A 9 -5.98 -8.57 6.29
CA ILE A 9 -6.53 -8.68 4.93
C ILE A 9 -5.32 -8.71 3.99
N SER A 10 -5.09 -9.86 3.37
CA SER A 10 -4.07 -10.06 2.35
C SER A 10 -4.71 -10.61 1.08
N HIS A 11 -4.42 -10.00 -0.06
CA HIS A 11 -4.86 -10.45 -1.38
C HIS A 11 -3.67 -10.67 -2.29
N LYS A 12 -3.77 -11.71 -3.13
CA LYS A 12 -2.77 -12.08 -4.12
C LYS A 12 -3.45 -12.18 -5.49
N ALA A 13 -2.84 -11.59 -6.51
CA ALA A 13 -3.32 -11.64 -7.88
C ALA A 13 -2.14 -11.81 -8.85
N VAL A 14 -2.39 -12.37 -10.03
CA VAL A 14 -1.37 -12.58 -11.07
C VAL A 14 -1.86 -11.97 -12.37
N LEU A 15 -1.00 -11.18 -13.00
CA LEU A 15 -1.22 -10.60 -14.32
C LEU A 15 -0.25 -11.26 -15.29
N VAL A 16 -0.76 -11.64 -16.45
CA VAL A 16 0.01 -12.28 -17.52
C VAL A 16 -0.23 -11.51 -18.80
N ASN A 17 0.83 -10.96 -19.38
CA ASN A 17 0.76 -10.41 -20.71
C ASN A 17 1.02 -11.54 -21.72
N ARG A 18 0.00 -11.91 -22.49
CA ARG A 18 0.08 -13.02 -23.47
C ARG A 18 0.72 -12.61 -24.81
N ASN A 19 0.90 -11.32 -25.04
CA ASN A 19 1.48 -10.79 -26.28
C ASN A 19 3.01 -10.73 -26.21
N LEU A 20 3.58 -10.78 -25.02
CA LEU A 20 5.01 -10.89 -24.76
C LEU A 20 5.29 -12.25 -24.13
N THR A 21 6.24 -13.00 -24.68
CA THR A 21 6.65 -14.27 -24.07
C THR A 21 7.25 -14.01 -22.69
N GLN A 22 6.72 -14.71 -21.67
CA GLN A 22 7.27 -14.77 -20.31
C GLN A 22 7.26 -13.43 -19.55
N THR A 23 6.20 -12.64 -19.66
CA THR A 23 5.97 -11.51 -18.74
C THR A 23 4.77 -11.79 -17.86
N ASN A 24 5.05 -12.30 -16.67
CA ASN A 24 4.07 -12.39 -15.59
C ASN A 24 4.50 -11.50 -14.43
N ALA A 25 3.51 -11.00 -13.67
CA ALA A 25 3.77 -10.29 -12.43
C ALA A 25 2.72 -10.65 -11.38
N GLU A 26 3.20 -11.03 -10.20
CA GLU A 26 2.37 -11.29 -9.04
C GLU A 26 2.24 -10.02 -8.19
N LEU A 27 1.00 -9.61 -7.91
CA LEU A 27 0.67 -8.53 -6.99
C LEU A 27 0.22 -9.09 -5.65
N HIS A 28 0.86 -8.65 -4.58
CA HIS A 28 0.49 -8.96 -3.21
C HIS A 28 0.15 -7.67 -2.46
N ILE A 29 -1.08 -7.54 -1.98
CA ILE A 29 -1.56 -6.38 -1.21
C ILE A 29 -1.90 -6.83 0.20
N SER A 30 -1.44 -6.09 1.20
CA SER A 30 -1.79 -6.32 2.60
C SER A 30 -2.20 -5.02 3.28
N ALA A 31 -3.26 -5.08 4.07
CA ALA A 31 -3.67 -4.00 4.95
C ALA A 31 -3.47 -4.41 6.40
N SER A 32 -2.84 -3.55 7.19
CA SER A 32 -2.74 -3.74 8.64
C SER A 32 -3.27 -2.53 9.38
N SER A 33 -4.24 -2.77 10.26
CA SER A 33 -4.65 -1.81 11.28
C SER A 33 -4.02 -2.24 12.59
N SER A 34 -3.01 -1.49 13.06
CA SER A 34 -2.42 -1.76 14.37
C SER A 34 -3.31 -1.10 15.42
N ASN A 35 -4.33 -1.82 15.88
CA ASN A 35 -5.18 -1.37 16.98
C ASN A 35 -4.44 -1.62 18.31
N ARG A 36 -3.36 -0.88 18.58
CA ARG A 36 -2.70 -0.91 19.90
C ARG A 36 -3.42 0.03 20.84
N ASN A 37 -4.32 -0.57 21.60
CA ASN A 37 -4.97 -0.02 22.78
C ASN A 37 -3.94 0.18 23.92
N ASN A 38 -2.90 0.99 23.70
CA ASN A 38 -1.92 1.32 24.74
C ASN A 38 -1.81 2.83 24.92
N ASN A 39 -2.42 3.25 26.02
CA ASN A 39 -2.25 4.51 26.71
C ASN A 39 -0.74 4.82 26.87
N GLY A 40 -0.22 5.82 26.17
CA GLY A 40 1.15 6.27 26.35
C GLY A 40 1.80 6.80 25.08
N PHE A 41 1.79 8.13 24.93
CA PHE A 41 2.78 8.95 24.25
C PHE A 41 3.95 8.19 23.59
N SER A 42 3.79 7.87 22.30
CA SER A 42 4.89 7.58 21.39
C SER A 42 4.67 8.40 20.12
N MET A 43 4.78 9.71 20.27
CA MET A 43 4.85 10.69 19.18
C MET A 43 6.31 11.06 18.94
N MET A 44 7.12 10.16 18.42
CA MET A 44 8.42 10.50 17.86
C MET A 44 8.76 9.46 16.79
N PHE A 45 8.40 9.76 15.54
CA PHE A 45 8.88 9.11 14.33
C PHE A 45 8.43 7.65 14.07
N GLY A 46 7.21 7.52 13.52
CA GLY A 46 6.88 6.45 12.55
C GLY A 46 6.13 5.22 13.09
N GLY A 47 4.99 4.92 12.45
CA GLY A 47 4.68 3.52 12.11
C GLY A 47 3.55 2.79 12.85
N ASN A 48 2.62 3.45 13.55
CA ASN A 48 1.49 2.75 14.20
C ASN A 48 0.09 3.09 13.65
N GLY A 49 -0.02 3.91 12.61
CA GLY A 49 -1.29 4.16 11.92
C GLY A 49 -1.68 3.01 10.97
N PRO A 50 -2.92 3.00 10.45
CA PRO A 50 -3.32 2.10 9.37
C PRO A 50 -2.35 2.23 8.19
N GLN A 51 -1.94 1.09 7.64
CA GLN A 51 -1.04 1.02 6.49
C GLN A 51 -1.53 0.02 5.46
N ILE A 52 -1.30 0.33 4.20
CA ILE A 52 -1.47 -0.55 3.04
C ILE A 52 -0.07 -0.79 2.49
N ASN A 53 0.36 -2.04 2.39
CA ASN A 53 1.62 -2.40 1.74
C ASN A 53 1.32 -3.23 0.51
N TYR A 54 2.09 -3.02 -0.55
CA TYR A 54 2.03 -3.83 -1.75
C TYR A 54 3.41 -4.31 -2.18
N THR A 55 3.45 -5.46 -2.85
CA THR A 55 4.64 -6.00 -3.49
C THR A 55 4.23 -6.51 -4.86
N ILE A 56 4.98 -6.11 -5.89
CA ILE A 56 4.83 -6.60 -7.25
C ILE A 56 6.09 -7.41 -7.54
N ASN A 57 5.93 -8.70 -7.85
CA ASN A 57 7.01 -9.60 -8.20
C ASN A 57 6.90 -9.93 -9.70
N PRO A 58 7.51 -9.12 -10.58
CA PRO A 58 7.73 -9.50 -11.96
C PRO A 58 8.94 -10.42 -12.07
N ASP A 59 9.08 -11.10 -13.22
CA ASP A 59 10.20 -12.03 -13.48
C ASP A 59 11.61 -11.37 -13.38
N ARG A 60 11.70 -10.03 -13.42
CA ARG A 60 12.97 -9.29 -13.40
C ARG A 60 13.36 -8.73 -12.03
N GLN A 61 12.54 -7.87 -11.44
CA GLN A 61 12.86 -7.17 -10.19
C GLN A 61 11.62 -6.88 -9.37
N ALA A 62 11.58 -7.39 -8.14
CA ALA A 62 10.51 -7.12 -7.20
C ALA A 62 10.46 -5.62 -6.83
N MET A 63 9.27 -5.05 -6.87
CA MET A 63 8.96 -3.69 -6.46
C MET A 63 8.09 -3.74 -5.22
N SER A 64 8.36 -2.89 -4.25
CA SER A 64 7.52 -2.77 -3.05
C SER A 64 7.26 -1.32 -2.73
N GLY A 65 6.11 -1.08 -2.10
CA GLY A 65 5.70 0.25 -1.67
C GLY A 65 4.61 0.14 -0.63
N GLY A 66 4.18 1.29 -0.14
CA GLY A 66 3.07 1.32 0.80
C GLY A 66 2.51 2.71 0.97
N PHE A 67 1.37 2.75 1.63
CA PHE A 67 0.63 3.95 1.95
C PHE A 67 0.35 3.95 3.45
N VAL A 68 0.41 5.12 4.04
CA VAL A 68 0.15 5.33 5.46
C VAL A 68 -0.88 6.45 5.61
N VAL A 69 -1.73 6.32 6.63
CA VAL A 69 -2.59 7.43 7.03
C VAL A 69 -1.75 8.51 7.71
N SER A 70 -1.95 9.73 7.27
CA SER A 70 -1.43 10.97 7.86
C SER A 70 -2.62 11.87 8.20
N PHE A 71 -2.38 12.90 8.97
CA PHE A 71 -3.39 13.91 9.31
C PHE A 71 -2.77 15.30 9.24
N ASP A 72 -3.62 16.29 9.02
CA ASP A 72 -3.34 17.69 9.32
C ASP A 72 -4.35 18.20 10.39
N ASP A 73 -4.45 19.51 10.55
CA ASP A 73 -5.33 20.13 11.55
C ASP A 73 -6.83 19.90 11.28
N TYR A 74 -7.21 19.44 10.08
CA TYR A 74 -8.61 19.38 9.63
C TYR A 74 -9.04 18.00 9.13
N GLU A 75 -8.15 17.18 8.56
CA GLU A 75 -8.53 15.93 7.92
C GLU A 75 -7.48 14.80 7.99
N LEU A 76 -7.99 13.56 7.84
CA LEU A 76 -7.20 12.35 7.67
C LEU A 76 -7.07 12.04 6.18
N PHE A 77 -5.86 11.77 5.73
CA PHE A 77 -5.58 11.46 4.33
C PHE A 77 -4.51 10.38 4.21
N TRP A 78 -4.46 9.71 3.06
CA TRP A 78 -3.39 8.77 2.77
C TRP A 78 -2.21 9.47 2.10
N LYS A 79 -1.01 8.96 2.33
CA LYS A 79 0.20 9.36 1.61
C LYS A 79 1.09 8.15 1.34
N GLU A 80 1.97 8.25 0.35
CA GLU A 80 2.96 7.22 0.07
C GLU A 80 4.01 7.15 1.20
N LYS A 81 4.38 5.93 1.56
CA LYS A 81 5.32 5.63 2.63
C LYS A 81 6.75 5.94 2.18
N GLY A 82 7.50 6.66 3.00
CA GLY A 82 8.91 6.98 2.73
C GLY A 82 9.13 8.25 1.90
N VAL A 83 8.06 8.94 1.50
CA VAL A 83 8.15 10.29 0.95
C VAL A 83 8.30 11.26 2.12
N TYR A 84 9.51 11.79 2.31
CA TYR A 84 9.85 12.79 3.33
C TYR A 84 9.64 14.23 2.84
N ASP A 85 9.00 14.40 1.70
CA ASP A 85 8.83 15.70 1.08
C ASP A 85 7.79 16.55 1.84
N ASN A 86 8.02 17.86 1.88
CA ASN A 86 7.14 18.81 2.55
C ASN A 86 5.81 18.99 1.80
N ASN A 87 5.80 18.66 0.51
CA ASN A 87 4.60 18.62 -0.32
C ASN A 87 3.98 17.22 -0.27
N VAL A 88 3.35 16.91 0.85
CA VAL A 88 2.66 15.64 1.03
C VAL A 88 1.45 15.60 0.08
N THR A 89 1.53 14.77 -0.96
CA THR A 89 0.38 14.53 -1.84
C THR A 89 -0.66 13.74 -1.06
N GLN A 90 -1.80 14.36 -0.81
CA GLN A 90 -2.96 13.70 -0.23
C GLN A 90 -3.54 12.74 -1.27
N LEU A 91 -3.75 11.49 -0.87
CA LEU A 91 -4.26 10.43 -1.73
C LEU A 91 -5.61 9.93 -1.22
N ASP A 92 -6.54 9.74 -2.15
CA ASP A 92 -7.77 8.99 -1.93
C ASP A 92 -7.58 7.49 -2.24
N ALA A 93 -8.59 6.68 -1.92
CA ALA A 93 -8.53 5.23 -2.17
C ALA A 93 -8.44 4.88 -3.66
N LYS A 94 -9.02 5.71 -4.54
CA LYS A 94 -9.00 5.49 -5.99
C LYS A 94 -7.60 5.76 -6.54
N GLN A 95 -6.97 6.86 -6.14
CA GLN A 95 -5.61 7.22 -6.50
C GLN A 95 -4.61 6.17 -6.03
N ILE A 96 -4.78 5.62 -4.82
CA ILE A 96 -3.96 4.49 -4.35
C ILE A 96 -4.12 3.28 -5.28
N ALA A 97 -5.36 2.92 -5.61
CA ALA A 97 -5.64 1.81 -6.51
C ALA A 97 -5.04 2.04 -7.90
N ASP A 98 -5.20 3.24 -8.46
CA ASP A 98 -4.66 3.64 -9.76
C ASP A 98 -3.12 3.59 -9.77
N ILE A 99 -2.45 4.02 -8.70
CA ILE A 99 -0.99 3.94 -8.56
C ILE A 99 -0.52 2.48 -8.55
N ILE A 100 -1.14 1.62 -7.73
CA ILE A 100 -0.78 0.19 -7.66
C ILE A 100 -1.04 -0.49 -9.00
N TRP A 101 -2.19 -0.20 -9.60
CA TRP A 101 -2.62 -0.75 -10.88
C TRP A 101 -1.65 -0.37 -12.00
N THR A 102 -1.30 0.91 -12.10
CA THR A 102 -0.37 1.44 -13.09
C THR A 102 1.01 0.79 -12.95
N LYS A 103 1.59 0.77 -11.74
CA LYS A 103 2.88 0.11 -11.49
C LYS A 103 2.84 -1.39 -11.83
N TRP A 104 1.71 -2.06 -11.61
CA TRP A 104 1.55 -3.47 -11.96
C TRP A 104 1.47 -3.70 -13.47
N LEU A 105 0.73 -2.86 -14.20
CA LEU A 105 0.66 -2.91 -15.65
C LEU A 105 2.01 -2.60 -16.33
N GLU A 106 2.73 -1.60 -15.84
CA GLU A 106 4.08 -1.25 -16.30
C GLU A 106 5.05 -2.44 -16.12
N SER A 107 4.93 -3.17 -15.00
CA SER A 107 5.80 -4.32 -14.70
C SER A 107 5.69 -5.47 -15.72
N VAL A 108 4.58 -5.55 -16.46
CA VAL A 108 4.35 -6.55 -17.53
C VAL A 108 4.39 -5.93 -18.94
N GLY A 109 4.78 -4.65 -19.06
CA GLY A 109 4.91 -3.94 -20.33
C GLY A 109 3.59 -3.71 -21.07
N ILE A 110 2.49 -3.49 -20.33
CA ILE A 110 1.19 -3.11 -20.91
C ILE A 110 1.06 -1.58 -21.01
N LEU A 111 1.79 -0.84 -20.18
CA LEU A 111 1.98 0.61 -20.18
C LEU A 111 3.47 0.91 -20.37
#